data_AF-A0AAD9IQ71-F1
#
_entry.id   AF-A0AAD9IQ71-F1
#
_cell.length_a   1.000
_cell.length_b   1.000
_cell.length_c   1.000
_cell.angle_alpha   90.00
_cell.angle_beta   90.00
_cell.angle_gamma   90.00
#
_symmetry.space_group_name_H-M   'P 1'
#
loop_
_entity.id
_entity.type
_entity.pdbx_description
1 polymer ?
#
loop_
_entity_poly.entity_id
_entity_poly.type
_entity_poly.pdbx_seq_one_letter_code
_entity_poly.pdbx_strand_id
1 'polypeptide(L)' 'MRTTGSKTLDEASTDPDWGIGLYFRNPHCRNKAILKGSNWLGEIIMKVMSELN' A
#
# COMPACT_ATOMS: atom_id res chain seq x y z
N MET A 1 -15.96 3.33 9.16
CA MET A 1 -16.01 3.27 7.68
C MET A 1 -15.93 1.80 7.28
N ARG A 2 -16.99 1.21 6.73
CA ARG A 2 -16.91 -0.13 6.13
C ARG A 2 -16.21 0.01 4.77
N THR A 3 -15.10 -0.69 4.56
CA THR A 3 -14.47 -0.83 3.24
C THR A 3 -15.27 -1.84 2.41
N THR A 4 -16.39 -1.41 1.85
CA THR A 4 -17.17 -2.19 0.88
C THR A 4 -16.63 -1.99 -0.54
N GLY A 5 -15.31 -2.06 -0.73
CA GLY A 5 -14.70 -1.83 -2.05
C GLY A 5 -13.37 -2.54 -2.19
N SER A 6 -13.13 -3.06 -3.38
CA SER A 6 -11.91 -3.70 -3.92
C SER A 6 -10.67 -2.79 -3.95
N LYS A 7 -10.50 -1.92 -2.96
CA LYS A 7 -9.40 -0.96 -2.87
C LYS A 7 -8.24 -1.58 -2.11
N THR A 8 -7.05 -1.45 -2.67
CA THR A 8 -5.78 -1.75 -2.01
C THR A 8 -5.19 -0.48 -1.41
N LEU A 9 -4.48 -0.62 -0.29
CA LEU A 9 -3.77 0.47 0.37
C LEU A 9 -2.27 0.35 0.07
N ASP A 10 -1.66 1.41 -0.42
CA ASP A 10 -0.22 1.48 -0.71
C ASP A 10 0.43 2.62 0.06
N GLU A 11 1.50 2.34 0.79
CA GLU A 11 2.32 3.36 1.43
C GLU A 11 3.35 3.92 0.45
N ALA A 12 3.16 5.17 0.05
CA ALA A 12 4.03 5.88 -0.89
C ALA A 12 5.28 6.48 -0.20
N SER A 13 6.16 5.61 0.28
CA SER A 13 7.46 5.95 0.87
C SER A 13 8.61 5.30 0.09
N THR A 14 9.82 5.83 0.26
CA THR A 14 11.04 5.24 -0.33
C THR A 14 11.59 4.06 0.48
N ASP A 15 10.97 3.74 1.61
CA ASP A 15 11.24 2.53 2.39
C ASP A 15 10.68 1.31 1.62
N PRO A 16 11.53 0.37 1.20
CA PRO A 16 11.08 -0.80 0.44
C PRO A 16 10.53 -1.93 1.31
N ASP A 17 10.77 -1.93 2.62
CA ASP A 17 10.26 -2.95 3.52
C ASP A 17 8.80 -2.65 3.88
N TRP A 18 8.52 -1.40 4.27
CA TRP A 18 7.19 -0.98 4.70
C TRP A 18 6.31 -0.42 3.58
N GLY A 19 6.90 0.33 2.64
CA GLY A 19 6.20 0.99 1.56
C GLY A 19 6.48 0.42 0.17
N ILE A 20 6.15 1.19 -0.87
CA ILE A 20 6.29 0.78 -2.27
C ILE A 20 7.65 1.11 -2.90
N GLY A 21 8.56 1.72 -2.13
CA GLY A 21 9.88 2.15 -2.59
C GLY A 21 9.87 3.37 -3.52
N LEU A 22 8.75 4.12 -3.59
CA LEU A 22 8.60 5.33 -4.38
C LEU A 22 7.87 6.41 -3.59
N TYR A 23 8.36 7.65 -3.69
CA TYR A 23 7.69 8.82 -3.16
C TYR A 23 6.40 9.14 -3.93
N PHE A 24 5.37 9.67 -3.25
CA PHE A 24 4.04 9.88 -3.82
C PHE A 24 3.98 10.80 -5.06
N ARG A 25 4.96 11.70 -5.24
CA ARG A 25 5.05 12.57 -6.43
C ARG A 25 5.73 11.90 -7.62
N ASN A 26 6.30 10.72 -7.45
CA ASN A 26 6.87 9.97 -8.55
C ASN A 26 5.74 9.58 -9.53
N PRO A 27 5.85 9.90 -10.84
CA PRO A 27 4.81 9.58 -11.82
C PRO A 27 4.49 8.07 -11.90
N HIS A 28 5.43 7.24 -11.47
CA HIS A 28 5.32 5.78 -11.44
C HIS A 28 4.73 5.22 -10.15
N CYS A 29 4.43 6.05 -9.15
CA CYS A 29 3.88 5.64 -7.85
C CYS A 29 2.56 4.84 -7.96
N ARG A 30 1.84 4.96 -9.09
CA ARG A 30 0.60 4.20 -9.37
C ARG A 30 0.81 2.97 -10.26
N ASN A 31 2.01 2.80 -10.83
CA ASN A 31 2.29 1.68 -11.71
C ASN A 31 2.80 0.49 -10.88
N LYS A 32 1.87 -0.42 -10.57
CA LYS A 32 2.13 -1.64 -9.80
C LYS A 32 3.22 -2.54 -10.37
N ALA A 33 3.42 -2.54 -11.68
CA ALA A 33 4.41 -3.40 -12.34
C ALA A 33 5.86 -2.99 -12.06
N ILE A 34 6.10 -1.79 -11.53
CA ILE A 34 7.45 -1.23 -11.33
C ILE A 34 7.71 -0.79 -9.90
N LEU A 35 6.77 -1.02 -8.99
CA LEU A 35 7.00 -0.85 -7.56
C LEU A 35 8.03 -1.88 -7.09
N LYS A 36 8.93 -1.47 -6.21
CA LYS A 36 10.01 -2.31 -5.70
C LYS A 36 9.88 -2.65 -4.22
N GLY A 37 8.98 -1.96 -3.51
CA GLY A 37 8.74 -2.18 -2.10
C GLY A 37 7.61 -3.17 -1.85
N SER A 38 7.67 -3.82 -0.69
CA SER A 38 6.80 -4.91 -0.27
C SER A 38 5.43 -4.45 0.24
N ASN A 39 5.27 -3.17 0.57
CA ASN A 39 4.02 -2.59 1.07
C ASN A 39 3.43 -3.31 2.31
N TRP A 40 4.29 -3.82 3.20
CA TRP A 40 3.85 -4.54 4.40
C TRP A 40 2.92 -3.73 5.29
N LEU A 41 3.09 -2.40 5.35
CA LEU A 41 2.21 -1.54 6.14
C LEU A 41 0.78 -1.60 5.62
N GLY A 42 0.61 -1.47 4.29
CA GLY A 42 -0.70 -1.53 3.64
C GLY A 42 -1.39 -2.87 3.89
N GLU A 43 -0.64 -3.97 3.76
CA GLU A 43 -1.15 -5.33 3.97
C GLU A 43 -1.61 -5.57 5.42
N ILE A 44 -0.80 -5.18 6.41
CA ILE A 44 -1.13 -5.37 7.83
C ILE A 44 -2.35 -4.54 8.22
N ILE A 45 -2.45 -3.28 7.77
CA ILE A 45 -3.63 -2.43 8.03
C ILE A 45 -4.89 -3.08 7.43
N MET A 46 -4.82 -3.57 6.20
CA MET A 46 -5.95 -4.25 5.56
C MET A 46 -6.35 -5.53 6.30
N LYS A 47 -5.37 -6.33 6.76
CA LYS A 47 -5.63 -7.54 7.55
C LYS A 47 -6.32 -7.22 8.86
N VAL A 48 -5.78 -6.28 9.65
CA VAL A 48 -6.37 -5.86 10.92
C VAL A 48 -7.76 -5.28 10.70
N MET A 49 -7.96 -4.48 9.65
CA MET A 49 -9.28 -3.95 9.31
C MET A 49 -10.28 -5.06 8.94
N SER A 50 -9.83 -6.15 8.32
CA SER A 50 -10.67 -7.31 8.03
C SER A 50 -11.04 -8.11 9.29
N GLU A 51 -10.16 -8.13 10.31
CA GLU A 51 -10.40 -8.83 11.58
C GLU A 51 -11.30 -8.03 12.54
N LEU A 52 -11.37 -6.70 12.36
CA LEU A 52 -12.18 -5.78 13.17
C LEU A 52 -13.60 -5.54 12.63
N ASN A 53 -13.97 -6.12 11.49
CA ASN A 53 -15.31 -6.03 10.89
C ASN A 53 -16.07 -7.35 10.99
#